data_AF-A0A6G0HFC1-F1
#
_entry.id   AF-A0A6G0HFC1-F1
#
_cell.length_a   1.000
_cell.length_b   1.000
_cell.length_c   1.000
_cell.angle_alpha   90.00
_cell.angle_beta   90.00
_cell.angle_gamma   90.00
#
_symmetry.space_group_name_H-M   'P 1'
#
loop_
_entity.id
_entity.type
_entity.pdbx_description
1 polymer ?
#
loop_
_entity_poly.entity_id
_entity_poly.type
_entity_poly.pdbx_seq_one_letter_code
_entity_poly.pdbx_strand_id
1 'polypeptide(L)'
;MEKKFSFFPGKISVVFRKGPRGYLRQDPSDAAKLLKDNSSLQDKSAPLKEDTVKQNALTVIRQRGGDVSDRTEVLGEYILQFGKYKGKSFRWLLENDVGYTVYLLKHREKEEAAGVCTTEGHKKASLLSFVDYARSFEEIISLLRFQSEKPTSQAASEDDQLVGFGTRAKSTWQEVWENRADGYAAFIMRAKCFSGSQMHKLQQYLIKKESASLPSPPVLASSAHDEPIMMEDDEELEKAMQSISPAKELQSLVPPRPTVKKSVPLPPELQFLVKELAIPQQTEGTVSALGIAVRHSEFRTFTTEST
;
A
#
# COMPACT_ATOMS: atom_id res chain seq x y z
N MET A 1 -44.57 2.06 -7.68
CA MET A 1 -43.27 1.81 -8.34
C MET A 1 -42.87 0.38 -8.03
N GLU A 2 -43.03 -0.53 -8.98
CA GLU A 2 -42.60 -1.92 -8.81
C GLU A 2 -41.07 -1.98 -8.92
N LYS A 3 -40.38 -2.39 -7.86
CA LYS A 3 -38.95 -2.71 -7.93
C LYS A 3 -38.81 -3.95 -8.81
N LYS A 4 -38.43 -3.77 -10.08
CA LYS A 4 -37.96 -4.87 -10.93
C LYS A 4 -36.73 -5.47 -10.26
N PHE A 5 -36.90 -6.64 -9.64
CA PHE A 5 -35.80 -7.41 -9.08
C PHE A 5 -35.14 -8.16 -10.22
N SER A 6 -34.03 -7.63 -10.73
CA SER A 6 -33.19 -8.34 -11.70
C SER A 6 -32.54 -9.52 -10.99
N PHE A 7 -32.89 -10.74 -11.40
CA PHE A 7 -32.29 -11.96 -10.88
C PHE A 7 -30.99 -12.26 -11.62
N PHE A 8 -29.88 -12.28 -10.89
CA PHE A 8 -28.55 -12.61 -11.40
C PHE A 8 -28.08 -13.93 -10.78
N PRO A 9 -28.28 -15.08 -11.44
CA PRO A 9 -27.94 -16.40 -10.89
C PRO A 9 -26.44 -16.58 -10.63
N GLY A 10 -25.60 -15.83 -11.34
CA GLY A 10 -24.14 -15.84 -11.19
C GLY A 10 -23.59 -14.83 -10.20
N LYS A 11 -24.45 -14.12 -9.46
CA LYS A 11 -24.00 -13.14 -8.47
C LYS A 11 -23.26 -13.82 -7.34
N ILE A 12 -22.08 -13.31 -7.00
CA ILE A 12 -21.22 -13.85 -5.95
C ILE A 12 -20.83 -12.78 -4.94
N SER A 13 -20.72 -13.20 -3.68
CA SER A 13 -20.31 -12.36 -2.56
C SER A 13 -18.98 -12.84 -1.98
N VAL A 14 -18.32 -11.98 -1.21
CA VAL A 14 -17.07 -12.33 -0.51
C VAL A 14 -17.38 -13.28 0.64
N VAL A 15 -16.68 -14.40 0.72
CA VAL A 15 -16.80 -15.33 1.86
C VAL A 15 -15.63 -15.16 2.82
N PHE A 16 -15.80 -14.31 3.82
CA PHE A 16 -14.76 -14.08 4.82
C PHE A 16 -14.48 -15.31 5.69
N ARG A 17 -13.19 -15.60 5.92
CA ARG A 17 -12.80 -16.58 6.92
C ARG A 17 -12.99 -16.04 8.32
N LYS A 18 -13.71 -16.81 9.14
CA LYS A 18 -13.99 -16.50 10.54
C LYS A 18 -13.39 -17.56 11.46
N GLY A 19 -12.94 -17.15 12.64
CA GLY A 19 -12.50 -18.06 13.70
C GLY A 19 -13.68 -18.62 14.50
N PRO A 20 -13.42 -19.46 15.52
CA PRO A 20 -14.48 -20.07 16.35
C PRO A 20 -15.41 -19.05 17.02
N ARG A 21 -14.90 -17.85 17.29
CA ARG A 21 -15.66 -16.74 17.90
C ARG A 21 -16.36 -15.83 16.89
N GLY A 22 -16.39 -16.20 15.61
CA GLY A 22 -17.03 -15.41 14.54
C GLY A 22 -16.23 -14.21 14.02
N TYR A 23 -15.09 -13.86 14.64
CA TYR A 23 -14.21 -12.79 14.18
C TYR A 23 -13.43 -13.16 12.92
N LEU A 24 -13.12 -12.16 12.09
CA LEU A 24 -12.29 -12.32 10.90
C LEU A 24 -10.91 -12.91 11.26
N ARG A 25 -10.52 -13.98 10.54
CA ARG A 25 -9.17 -14.51 10.59
C ARG A 25 -8.24 -13.64 9.75
N GLN A 26 -7.22 -13.10 10.40
CA GLN A 26 -6.21 -12.26 9.75
C GLN A 26 -4.98 -13.06 9.29
N ASP A 27 -4.78 -14.27 9.79
CA ASP A 27 -3.68 -15.11 9.33
C ASP A 27 -3.96 -15.66 7.92
N PRO A 28 -2.96 -15.79 7.02
CA PRO A 28 -3.18 -16.21 5.64
C PRO A 28 -3.70 -17.66 5.52
N SER A 29 -4.50 -17.97 4.49
CA SER A 29 -4.86 -19.36 4.15
C SER A 29 -3.64 -20.12 3.66
N ASP A 30 -3.74 -21.45 3.58
CA ASP A 30 -2.69 -22.27 2.98
C ASP A 30 -2.44 -21.90 1.50
N ALA A 31 -3.49 -21.53 0.75
CA ALA A 31 -3.33 -20.98 -0.60
C ALA A 31 -2.56 -19.65 -0.63
N ALA A 32 -2.79 -18.76 0.34
CA ALA A 32 -2.03 -17.52 0.47
C ALA A 32 -0.60 -17.73 0.96
N LYS A 33 -0.39 -18.65 1.92
CA LYS A 33 0.95 -19.05 2.38
C LYS A 33 1.78 -19.60 1.22
N LEU A 34 1.21 -20.45 0.37
CA LEU A 34 1.91 -21.00 -0.78
C LEU A 34 2.48 -19.91 -1.70
N LEU A 35 1.70 -18.86 -2.00
CA LEU A 35 2.16 -17.73 -2.82
C LEU A 35 3.12 -16.81 -2.07
N LYS A 36 2.93 -16.65 -0.76
CA LYS A 36 3.79 -15.84 0.10
C LYS A 36 5.19 -16.47 0.21
N ASP A 37 5.26 -17.77 0.39
CA ASP A 37 6.50 -18.50 0.69
C ASP A 37 7.26 -18.87 -0.60
N ASN A 38 6.56 -18.94 -1.75
CA ASN A 38 7.16 -19.26 -3.05
C ASN A 38 7.11 -18.07 -4.02
N SER A 39 8.16 -17.25 -4.04
CA SER A 39 8.24 -16.07 -4.91
C SER A 39 8.22 -16.40 -6.42
N SER A 40 8.58 -17.62 -6.81
CA SER A 40 8.50 -18.09 -8.20
C SER A 40 7.06 -18.17 -8.73
N LEU A 41 6.07 -18.33 -7.85
CA LEU A 41 4.64 -18.39 -8.20
C LEU A 41 3.99 -17.00 -8.30
N GLN A 42 4.72 -15.94 -7.93
CA GLN A 42 4.19 -14.58 -7.96
C GLN A 42 4.25 -14.02 -9.38
N ASP A 43 3.18 -13.33 -9.79
CA ASP A 43 3.11 -12.67 -11.08
C ASP A 43 4.09 -11.48 -11.14
N LYS A 44 5.03 -11.53 -12.09
CA LYS A 44 6.05 -10.50 -12.35
C LYS A 44 5.78 -9.65 -13.59
N SER A 45 4.62 -9.82 -14.23
CA SER A 45 4.23 -9.05 -15.40
C SER A 45 4.19 -7.54 -15.11
N ALA A 46 4.09 -6.71 -16.14
CA ALA A 46 3.83 -5.28 -15.96
C ALA A 46 2.39 -5.06 -15.43
N PRO A 47 2.16 -4.06 -14.56
CA PRO A 47 0.81 -3.65 -14.16
C PRO A 47 -0.03 -3.21 -15.37
N LEU A 48 -1.28 -3.66 -15.43
CA LEU A 48 -2.24 -3.27 -16.46
C LEU A 48 -2.95 -1.97 -16.09
N LYS A 49 -3.40 -1.23 -17.10
CA LYS A 49 -4.26 -0.05 -16.94
C LYS A 49 -5.60 -0.43 -16.33
N GLU A 50 -6.19 0.49 -15.57
CA GLU A 50 -7.46 0.26 -14.89
C GLU A 50 -8.59 -0.13 -15.86
N ASP A 51 -8.69 0.53 -17.02
CA ASP A 51 -9.71 0.21 -18.03
C ASP A 51 -9.61 -1.23 -18.53
N THR A 52 -8.39 -1.73 -18.71
CA THR A 52 -8.14 -3.12 -19.11
C THR A 52 -8.56 -4.09 -18.00
N VAL A 53 -8.21 -3.78 -16.75
CA VAL A 53 -8.62 -4.59 -15.59
C VAL A 53 -10.15 -4.62 -15.46
N LYS A 54 -10.81 -3.47 -15.63
CA LYS A 54 -12.26 -3.33 -15.61
C LYS A 54 -12.93 -4.13 -16.72
N GLN A 55 -12.43 -4.06 -17.95
CA GLN A 55 -13.00 -4.79 -19.08
C GLN A 55 -12.88 -6.31 -18.90
N ASN A 56 -11.75 -6.78 -18.36
CA ASN A 56 -11.56 -8.19 -18.02
C ASN A 56 -12.57 -8.63 -16.94
N ALA A 57 -12.73 -7.84 -15.88
CA ALA A 57 -13.72 -8.08 -14.83
C ALA A 57 -15.14 -8.18 -15.38
N LEU A 58 -15.57 -7.22 -16.21
CA LEU A 58 -16.89 -7.22 -16.83
C LEU A 58 -17.12 -8.47 -17.70
N THR A 59 -16.10 -8.92 -18.42
CA THR A 59 -16.17 -10.14 -19.24
C THR A 59 -16.43 -11.38 -18.37
N VAL A 60 -15.70 -11.52 -17.27
CA VAL A 60 -15.86 -12.64 -16.32
C VAL A 60 -17.25 -12.63 -15.68
N ILE A 61 -17.76 -11.45 -15.29
CA ILE A 61 -19.10 -11.31 -14.68
C ILE A 61 -20.19 -11.70 -15.67
N ARG A 62 -20.10 -11.25 -16.91
CA ARG A 62 -21.06 -11.61 -17.97
C ARG A 62 -21.06 -13.11 -18.23
N GLN A 63 -19.87 -13.73 -18.32
CA GLN A 63 -19.74 -15.17 -18.57
C GLN A 63 -20.39 -16.03 -17.50
N ARG A 64 -20.33 -15.61 -16.23
CA ARG A 64 -21.01 -16.34 -15.14
C ARG A 64 -22.49 -15.99 -14.96
N GLY A 65 -22.99 -14.93 -15.62
CA GLY A 65 -24.35 -14.42 -15.41
C GLY A 65 -24.53 -13.59 -14.12
N GLY A 66 -23.47 -12.86 -13.72
CA GLY A 66 -23.49 -11.94 -12.58
C GLY A 66 -23.99 -10.54 -12.94
N ASP A 67 -24.04 -9.65 -11.94
CA ASP A 67 -24.54 -8.29 -12.08
C ASP A 67 -23.41 -7.31 -12.43
N VAL A 68 -23.37 -6.85 -13.69
CA VAL A 68 -22.39 -5.85 -14.13
C VAL A 68 -22.71 -4.43 -13.66
N SER A 69 -23.92 -4.19 -13.15
CA SER A 69 -24.32 -2.90 -12.57
C SER A 69 -23.92 -2.78 -11.10
N ASP A 70 -23.68 -3.91 -10.42
CA ASP A 70 -23.16 -3.94 -9.06
C ASP A 70 -21.65 -3.62 -9.05
N ARG A 71 -21.31 -2.41 -8.61
CA ARG A 71 -19.93 -1.94 -8.50
C ARG A 71 -19.08 -2.85 -7.62
N THR A 72 -19.62 -3.39 -6.53
CA THR A 72 -18.88 -4.26 -5.60
C THR A 72 -18.60 -5.60 -6.27
N GLU A 73 -19.55 -6.15 -7.03
CA GLU A 73 -19.32 -7.36 -7.82
C GLU A 73 -18.23 -7.15 -8.88
N VAL A 74 -18.26 -5.99 -9.56
CA VAL A 74 -17.24 -5.59 -10.54
C VAL A 74 -15.86 -5.47 -9.93
N LEU A 75 -15.72 -4.72 -8.82
CA LEU A 75 -14.47 -4.56 -8.11
C LEU A 75 -13.95 -5.90 -7.55
N GLY A 76 -14.83 -6.82 -7.16
CA GLY A 76 -14.44 -8.14 -6.69
C GLY A 76 -13.68 -8.97 -7.74
N GLU A 77 -13.93 -8.72 -9.03
CA GLU A 77 -13.21 -9.35 -10.15
C GLU A 77 -11.96 -8.59 -10.61
N TYR A 78 -11.69 -7.40 -10.07
CA TYR A 78 -10.46 -6.70 -10.42
C TYR A 78 -9.27 -7.54 -9.98
N ILE A 79 -8.33 -7.73 -10.90
CA ILE A 79 -7.08 -8.42 -10.62
C ILE A 79 -6.09 -7.45 -9.99
N LEU A 80 -5.51 -7.82 -8.86
CA LEU A 80 -4.44 -7.11 -8.19
C LEU A 80 -3.28 -6.87 -9.15
N GLN A 81 -2.88 -5.60 -9.28
CA GLN A 81 -1.75 -5.18 -10.12
C GLN A 81 -0.46 -4.93 -9.31
N PHE A 82 -0.46 -5.27 -8.02
CA PHE A 82 0.62 -4.97 -7.08
C PHE A 82 0.80 -6.08 -6.03
N GLY A 83 1.95 -6.04 -5.36
CA GLY A 83 2.26 -6.90 -4.21
C GLY A 83 2.46 -8.37 -4.54
N LYS A 84 2.64 -9.17 -3.49
CA LYS A 84 2.90 -10.62 -3.57
C LYS A 84 1.73 -11.46 -4.10
N TYR A 85 0.52 -10.91 -4.06
CA TYR A 85 -0.70 -11.55 -4.58
C TYR A 85 -1.14 -10.99 -5.93
N LYS A 86 -0.23 -10.31 -6.65
CA LYS A 86 -0.50 -9.87 -8.02
C LYS A 86 -1.02 -11.04 -8.86
N GLY A 87 -2.03 -10.78 -9.68
CA GLY A 87 -2.69 -11.80 -10.51
C GLY A 87 -3.89 -12.48 -9.82
N LYS A 88 -4.14 -12.22 -8.53
CA LYS A 88 -5.37 -12.66 -7.84
C LYS A 88 -6.43 -11.56 -7.85
N SER A 89 -7.70 -11.95 -7.79
CA SER A 89 -8.79 -10.98 -7.72
C SER A 89 -8.86 -10.30 -6.35
N PHE A 90 -9.47 -9.13 -6.28
CA PHE A 90 -9.69 -8.43 -5.02
C PHE A 90 -10.51 -9.28 -4.04
N ARG A 91 -11.55 -9.97 -4.54
CA ARG A 91 -12.33 -10.92 -3.75
C ARG A 91 -11.43 -12.01 -3.17
N TRP A 92 -10.58 -12.62 -4.00
CA TRP A 92 -9.68 -13.67 -3.55
C TRP A 92 -8.83 -13.21 -2.37
N LEU A 93 -8.31 -11.98 -2.39
CA LEU A 93 -7.50 -11.46 -1.29
C LEU A 93 -8.30 -11.31 0.02
N LEU A 94 -9.53 -10.79 -0.02
CA LEU A 94 -10.39 -10.68 1.17
C LEU A 94 -10.73 -12.05 1.77
N GLU A 95 -10.89 -13.07 0.92
CA GLU A 95 -11.17 -14.45 1.37
C GLU A 95 -9.91 -15.16 1.88
N ASN A 96 -8.72 -14.74 1.39
CA ASN A 96 -7.48 -15.49 1.59
C ASN A 96 -6.49 -14.88 2.59
N ASP A 97 -6.45 -13.55 2.76
CA ASP A 97 -5.50 -12.88 3.66
C ASP A 97 -6.01 -11.50 4.10
N VAL A 98 -6.98 -11.49 5.03
CA VAL A 98 -7.51 -10.25 5.62
C VAL A 98 -6.42 -9.45 6.36
N GLY A 99 -5.42 -10.12 6.95
CA GLY A 99 -4.33 -9.43 7.64
C GLY A 99 -3.52 -8.56 6.69
N TYR A 100 -3.26 -9.03 5.47
CA TYR A 100 -2.62 -8.22 4.44
C TYR A 100 -3.51 -7.06 3.98
N THR A 101 -4.83 -7.27 3.84
CA THR A 101 -5.78 -6.18 3.56
C THR A 101 -5.72 -5.07 4.61
N VAL A 102 -5.76 -5.44 5.90
CA VAL A 102 -5.66 -4.49 7.01
C VAL A 102 -4.33 -3.74 6.98
N TYR A 103 -3.23 -4.44 6.69
CA TYR A 103 -1.91 -3.81 6.53
C TYR A 103 -1.92 -2.74 5.42
N LEU A 104 -2.51 -3.05 4.25
CA LEU A 104 -2.59 -2.11 3.13
C LEU A 104 -3.44 -0.88 3.47
N LEU A 105 -4.56 -1.06 4.16
CA LEU A 105 -5.45 0.03 4.59
C LEU A 105 -4.72 0.98 5.56
N LYS A 106 -4.06 0.44 6.59
CA LYS A 106 -3.27 1.23 7.54
C LYS A 106 -2.08 1.92 6.89
N HIS A 107 -1.39 1.24 5.99
CA HIS A 107 -0.29 1.84 5.23
C HIS A 107 -0.78 3.03 4.41
N ARG A 108 -1.96 2.91 3.79
CA ARG A 108 -2.55 4.01 3.01
C ARG A 108 -2.94 5.20 3.88
N GLU A 109 -3.57 4.97 5.02
CA GLU A 109 -3.92 6.02 5.99
C GLU A 109 -2.67 6.75 6.49
N LYS A 110 -1.57 6.03 6.71
CA LYS A 110 -0.28 6.63 7.08
C LYS A 110 0.31 7.49 5.95
N GLU A 111 0.23 7.05 4.70
CA GLU A 111 0.67 7.87 3.55
C GLU A 111 -0.17 9.14 3.40
N GLU A 112 -1.48 9.06 3.63
CA GLU A 112 -2.40 10.19 3.59
C GLU A 112 -2.13 11.19 4.72
N ALA A 113 -1.92 10.71 5.94
CA ALA A 113 -1.54 11.55 7.09
C ALA A 113 -0.17 12.25 6.89
N ALA A 114 0.74 11.63 6.14
CA ALA A 114 2.03 12.22 5.79
C ALA A 114 1.96 13.19 4.59
N GLY A 115 0.77 13.44 4.02
CA GLY A 115 0.60 14.33 2.86
C GLY A 115 1.19 13.77 1.56
N VAL A 116 1.58 12.48 1.51
CA VAL A 116 2.20 11.87 0.33
C VAL A 116 1.11 11.45 -0.66
N CYS A 117 0.68 12.40 -1.50
CA CYS A 117 -0.19 12.13 -2.63
C CYS A 117 0.65 11.99 -3.91
N THR A 118 1.11 10.77 -4.21
CA THR A 118 1.63 10.45 -5.54
C THR A 118 0.51 9.79 -6.35
N THR A 119 -0.03 10.52 -7.32
CA THR A 119 -1.10 10.07 -8.23
C THR A 119 -0.60 9.15 -9.35
N GLU A 120 0.62 8.65 -9.26
CA GLU A 120 1.31 8.12 -10.42
C GLU A 120 1.46 6.59 -10.40
N GLY A 121 0.89 5.95 -11.43
CA GLY A 121 1.14 4.54 -11.76
C GLY A 121 -0.04 3.60 -11.55
N HIS A 122 -0.17 2.62 -12.45
CA HIS A 122 -1.25 1.63 -12.44
C HIS A 122 -1.30 0.76 -11.17
N LYS A 123 -0.15 0.57 -10.49
CA LYS A 123 -0.10 -0.11 -9.18
C LYS A 123 -0.85 0.67 -8.11
N LYS A 124 -0.64 1.99 -8.05
CA LYS A 124 -1.28 2.89 -7.08
C LYS A 124 -2.77 3.02 -7.38
N ALA A 125 -3.16 3.15 -8.66
CA ALA A 125 -4.57 3.12 -9.06
C ALA A 125 -5.25 1.81 -8.60
N SER A 126 -4.64 0.66 -8.86
CA SER A 126 -5.16 -0.63 -8.39
C SER A 126 -5.25 -0.73 -6.87
N LEU A 127 -4.29 -0.15 -6.12
CA LEU A 127 -4.35 -0.10 -4.66
C LEU A 127 -5.52 0.76 -4.18
N LEU A 128 -5.78 1.92 -4.79
CA LEU A 128 -6.90 2.78 -4.45
C LEU A 128 -8.24 2.08 -4.71
N SER A 129 -8.42 1.47 -5.89
CA SER A 129 -9.63 0.67 -6.19
C SER A 129 -9.81 -0.48 -5.20
N PHE A 130 -8.71 -1.10 -4.74
CA PHE A 130 -8.77 -2.16 -3.73
C PHE A 130 -9.16 -1.62 -2.35
N VAL A 131 -8.65 -0.47 -1.94
CA VAL A 131 -9.02 0.20 -0.69
C VAL A 131 -10.51 0.54 -0.69
N ASP A 132 -11.02 1.12 -1.78
CA ASP A 132 -12.45 1.40 -1.97
C ASP A 132 -13.29 0.13 -1.86
N TYR A 133 -12.85 -0.95 -2.52
CA TYR A 133 -13.52 -2.23 -2.45
C TYR A 133 -13.53 -2.82 -1.04
N ALA A 134 -12.38 -2.84 -0.35
CA ALA A 134 -12.28 -3.39 1.00
C ALA A 134 -13.15 -2.60 2.00
N ARG A 135 -13.21 -1.26 1.86
CA ARG A 135 -14.06 -0.39 2.67
C ARG A 135 -15.56 -0.52 2.36
N SER A 136 -15.95 -1.24 1.30
CA SER A 136 -17.37 -1.54 1.03
C SER A 136 -17.96 -2.63 1.94
N PHE A 137 -17.13 -3.33 2.72
CA PHE A 137 -17.55 -4.42 3.60
C PHE A 137 -17.55 -3.99 5.06
N GLU A 138 -18.69 -4.15 5.72
CA GLU A 138 -18.85 -3.82 7.14
C GLU A 138 -17.93 -4.65 8.03
N GLU A 139 -17.63 -5.91 7.66
CA GLU A 139 -16.72 -6.75 8.42
C GLU A 139 -15.29 -6.17 8.48
N ILE A 140 -14.84 -5.51 7.41
CA ILE A 140 -13.53 -4.85 7.37
C ILE A 140 -13.57 -3.54 8.16
N ILE A 141 -14.61 -2.73 7.99
CA ILE A 141 -14.79 -1.48 8.75
C ILE A 141 -14.81 -1.77 10.26
N SER A 142 -15.64 -2.74 10.67
CA SER A 142 -15.76 -3.18 12.06
C SER A 142 -14.43 -3.70 12.61
N LEU A 143 -13.66 -4.44 11.81
CA LEU A 143 -12.32 -4.91 12.22
C LEU A 143 -11.35 -3.74 12.43
N LEU A 144 -11.34 -2.75 11.53
CA LEU A 144 -10.48 -1.57 11.66
C LEU A 144 -10.86 -0.76 12.91
N ARG A 145 -12.16 -0.50 13.13
CA ARG A 145 -12.66 0.17 14.33
C ARG A 145 -12.26 -0.57 15.59
N PHE A 146 -12.47 -1.88 15.63
CA PHE A 146 -12.05 -2.69 16.78
C PHE A 146 -10.52 -2.66 16.99
N GLN A 147 -9.71 -2.48 15.95
CA GLN A 147 -8.25 -2.37 16.08
C GLN A 147 -7.79 -0.97 16.49
N SER A 148 -8.53 0.09 16.15
CA SER A 148 -8.28 1.44 16.67
C SER A 148 -8.79 1.63 18.09
N GLU A 149 -9.89 0.97 18.44
CA GLU A 149 -10.50 0.97 19.77
C GLU A 149 -9.81 -0.02 20.71
N LYS A 150 -9.26 -1.12 20.18
CA LYS A 150 -8.30 -1.91 20.94
C LYS A 150 -7.20 -0.94 21.33
N PRO A 151 -6.89 -0.79 22.62
CA PRO A 151 -5.63 -0.21 23.00
C PRO A 151 -4.58 -1.15 22.38
N THR A 152 -4.02 -0.76 21.23
CA THR A 152 -2.69 -1.18 20.81
C THR A 152 -1.84 -0.79 21.99
N SER A 153 -1.59 -1.75 22.89
CA SER A 153 -0.96 -1.56 24.20
C SER A 153 -1.04 -0.11 24.64
N GLN A 154 -2.21 0.28 25.17
CA GLN A 154 -2.51 1.56 25.85
C GLN A 154 -1.30 2.43 25.73
N ALA A 155 -1.24 3.40 24.79
CA ALA A 155 -0.07 4.27 24.61
C ALA A 155 0.49 4.51 25.99
N ALA A 156 1.53 3.74 26.33
CA ALA A 156 1.78 3.49 27.75
C ALA A 156 2.19 4.87 28.17
N SER A 157 1.38 5.53 29.00
CA SER A 157 1.88 6.71 29.67
C SER A 157 3.24 6.28 30.19
N GLU A 158 4.28 7.11 30.04
CA GLU A 158 5.65 6.70 30.35
C GLU A 158 5.70 5.96 31.72
N ASP A 159 4.82 6.35 32.64
CA ASP A 159 4.34 5.71 33.88
C ASP A 159 4.10 4.18 33.84
N ASP A 160 3.41 3.63 32.84
CA ASP A 160 3.06 2.19 32.69
C ASP A 160 4.19 1.35 32.08
N GLN A 161 5.28 1.98 31.63
CA GLN A 161 6.39 1.24 31.04
C GLN A 161 7.07 0.37 32.10
N LEU A 162 7.32 -0.90 31.78
CA LEU A 162 8.05 -1.79 32.67
C LEU A 162 9.55 -1.45 32.68
N VAL A 163 10.18 -1.55 33.84
CA VAL A 163 11.64 -1.38 33.99
C VAL A 163 12.37 -2.40 33.12
N GLY A 164 11.94 -3.67 33.10
CA GLY A 164 12.45 -4.70 32.20
C GLY A 164 13.88 -5.19 32.50
N PHE A 165 14.54 -4.70 33.55
CA PHE A 165 15.87 -5.14 33.99
C PHE A 165 16.02 -5.05 35.52
N GLY A 166 17.00 -5.78 36.06
CA GLY A 166 17.33 -5.77 37.48
C GLY A 166 16.23 -6.32 38.40
N THR A 167 16.35 -6.06 39.70
CA THR A 167 15.44 -6.56 40.74
C THR A 167 14.01 -6.03 40.59
N ARG A 168 13.83 -4.88 39.92
CA ARG A 168 12.54 -4.25 39.64
C ARG A 168 12.05 -4.49 38.21
N ALA A 169 12.55 -5.51 37.50
CA ALA A 169 12.21 -5.76 36.10
C ALA A 169 10.69 -5.86 35.81
N LYS A 170 9.91 -6.31 36.80
CA LYS A 170 8.44 -6.46 36.70
C LYS A 170 7.66 -5.23 37.18
N SER A 171 8.32 -4.21 37.72
CA SER A 171 7.67 -2.98 38.17
C SER A 171 7.52 -1.99 37.03
N THR A 172 6.50 -1.15 37.12
CA THR A 172 6.31 -0.01 36.21
C THR A 172 7.19 1.17 36.61
N TRP A 173 7.38 2.12 35.70
CA TRP A 173 8.12 3.35 35.97
C TRP A 173 7.42 4.22 37.02
N GLN A 174 6.08 4.22 37.05
CA GLN A 174 5.29 4.85 38.10
C GLN A 174 5.51 4.21 39.47
N GLU A 175 5.48 2.88 39.57
CA GLU A 175 5.74 2.17 40.83
C GLU A 175 7.14 2.49 41.38
N VAL A 176 8.13 2.65 40.51
CA VAL A 176 9.49 3.06 40.89
C VAL A 176 9.52 4.50 41.42
N TRP A 177 8.74 5.40 40.83
CA TRP A 177 8.63 6.79 41.27
C TRP A 177 7.87 6.94 42.60
N GLU A 178 6.78 6.21 42.77
CA GLU A 178 5.96 6.22 43.99
C GLU A 178 6.70 5.60 45.17
N ASN A 179 7.46 4.52 44.94
CA ASN A 179 8.26 3.86 45.97
C ASN A 179 9.68 4.42 46.12
N ARG A 180 9.95 5.67 45.69
CA ARG A 180 11.29 6.28 45.72
C ARG A 180 12.00 6.28 47.08
N ALA A 181 11.26 6.09 48.18
CA ALA A 181 11.80 5.92 49.52
C ALA A 181 12.67 4.66 49.69
N ASP A 182 12.54 3.67 48.79
CA ASP A 182 13.35 2.45 48.78
C ASP A 182 14.78 2.64 48.26
N GLY A 183 15.11 3.84 47.76
CA GLY A 183 16.42 4.21 47.24
C GLY A 183 16.72 3.73 45.82
N TYR A 184 15.84 2.95 45.19
CA TYR A 184 16.05 2.43 43.84
C TYR A 184 16.03 3.55 42.78
N ALA A 185 15.08 4.48 42.87
CA ALA A 185 15.01 5.63 41.97
C ALA A 185 16.29 6.50 42.05
N ALA A 186 16.76 6.80 43.27
CA ALA A 186 17.97 7.58 43.49
C ALA A 186 19.25 6.88 42.96
N PHE A 187 19.31 5.55 43.03
CA PHE A 187 20.38 4.76 42.43
C PHE A 187 20.39 4.88 40.90
N ILE A 188 19.24 4.71 40.25
CA ILE A 188 19.13 4.81 38.78
C ILE A 188 19.46 6.22 38.29
N MET A 189 19.07 7.26 39.03
CA MET A 189 19.38 8.65 38.68
C MET A 189 20.89 8.95 38.72
N ARG A 190 21.65 8.32 39.61
CA ARG A 190 23.12 8.49 39.73
C ARG A 190 23.92 7.52 38.88
N ALA A 191 23.29 6.48 38.34
CA ALA A 191 23.97 5.47 37.53
C ALA A 191 24.48 6.06 36.21
N LYS A 192 25.67 5.61 35.78
CA LYS A 192 26.17 5.89 34.44
C LYS A 192 25.43 5.00 33.44
N CYS A 193 24.58 5.61 32.62
CA CYS A 193 23.80 4.90 31.61
C CYS A 193 24.37 5.15 30.19
N PHE A 194 24.37 4.11 29.37
CA PHE A 194 24.62 4.25 27.93
C PHE A 194 23.37 4.81 27.23
N SER A 195 23.55 5.78 26.34
CA SER A 195 22.45 6.37 25.57
C SER A 195 21.69 5.30 24.79
N GLY A 196 20.36 5.39 24.81
CA GLY A 196 19.46 4.41 24.17
C GLY A 196 19.17 3.13 24.98
N SER A 197 19.88 2.87 26.09
CA SER A 197 19.58 1.73 26.97
C SER A 197 18.24 1.91 27.73
N GLN A 198 17.62 0.81 28.15
CA GLN A 198 16.39 0.86 28.96
C GLN A 198 16.60 1.60 30.29
N MET A 199 17.78 1.47 30.88
CA MET A 199 18.17 2.19 32.09
C MET A 199 18.27 3.71 31.86
N HIS A 200 18.82 4.12 30.71
CA HIS A 200 18.86 5.53 30.32
C HIS A 200 17.47 6.13 30.11
N LYS A 201 16.55 5.36 29.51
CA LYS A 201 15.16 5.77 29.32
C LYS A 201 14.43 5.96 30.65
N LEU A 202 14.56 5.01 31.58
CA LEU A 202 14.03 5.14 32.94
C LEU A 202 14.66 6.33 33.69
N GLN A 203 15.97 6.54 33.55
CA GLN A 203 16.67 7.67 34.17
C GLN A 203 16.11 9.02 33.68
N GLN A 204 15.89 9.19 32.38
CA GLN A 204 15.28 10.40 31.82
C GLN A 204 13.87 10.63 32.36
N TYR A 205 13.05 9.58 32.46
CA TYR A 205 11.71 9.65 33.03
C TYR A 205 11.72 10.13 34.49
N LEU A 206 12.60 9.58 35.33
CA LEU A 206 12.69 9.97 36.75
C LEU A 206 13.15 11.43 36.91
N ILE A 207 14.12 11.87 36.12
CA ILE A 207 14.58 13.28 36.11
C ILE A 207 13.45 14.22 35.68
N LYS A 208 12.72 13.85 34.62
CA LYS A 208 11.56 14.60 34.13
C LYS A 208 10.47 14.72 35.20
N LYS A 209 10.13 13.63 35.89
CA LYS A 209 9.15 13.62 37.00
C LYS A 209 9.61 14.43 38.20
N GLU A 210 10.90 14.43 38.55
CA GLU A 210 11.43 15.26 39.63
C GLU A 210 11.35 16.75 39.29
N SER A 211 11.72 17.12 38.07
CA SER A 211 11.59 18.50 37.59
C SER A 211 10.14 19.01 37.55
N ALA A 212 9.18 18.10 37.34
CA ALA A 212 7.75 18.41 37.36
C ALA A 212 7.11 18.36 38.76
N SER A 213 7.74 17.67 39.73
CA SER A 213 7.21 17.48 41.09
C SER A 213 7.74 18.51 42.10
N LEU A 214 8.72 19.33 41.72
CA LEU A 214 9.19 20.42 42.57
C LEU A 214 8.20 21.59 42.50
N PRO A 215 7.56 22.00 43.60
CA PRO A 215 6.94 23.31 43.67
C PRO A 215 8.04 24.37 43.60
N SER A 216 7.82 25.41 42.80
CA SER A 216 8.70 26.58 42.71
C SER A 216 9.14 27.04 44.11
N PRO A 217 10.44 27.31 44.34
CA PRO A 217 10.88 27.88 45.61
C PRO A 217 10.24 29.27 45.84
N PRO A 218 10.00 29.68 47.09
CA PRO A 218 9.40 30.97 47.40
C PRO A 218 10.35 32.08 46.98
N VAL A 219 9.75 33.07 46.32
CA VAL A 219 10.36 34.31 45.88
C VAL A 219 10.90 35.08 47.09
N LEU A 220 12.17 35.51 47.04
CA LEU A 220 12.59 36.77 47.63
C LEU A 220 13.14 37.66 46.51
N ALA A 221 12.50 38.82 46.42
CA ALA A 221 12.62 39.94 45.50
C ALA A 221 14.05 40.24 45.01
N SER A 222 14.25 40.75 43.80
CA SER A 222 13.64 42.02 43.37
C SER A 222 13.73 42.26 41.86
N SER A 223 12.65 42.90 41.35
CA SER A 223 12.61 43.87 40.24
C SER A 223 12.68 43.33 38.80
N ALA A 224 11.74 43.59 37.88
CA ALA A 224 10.45 44.26 37.91
C ALA A 224 9.74 44.05 36.54
N HIS A 225 8.39 44.11 36.54
CA HIS A 225 7.44 44.37 35.44
C HIS A 225 7.36 43.32 34.30
N ASP A 226 6.29 42.51 34.17
CA ASP A 226 4.90 42.80 33.70
C ASP A 226 4.89 43.58 32.35
N GLU A 227 4.24 43.20 31.25
CA GLU A 227 3.21 42.18 30.92
C GLU A 227 3.10 42.17 29.33
N PRO A 228 2.13 41.55 28.64
CA PRO A 228 2.33 40.55 27.57
C PRO A 228 1.86 41.00 26.17
N ILE A 229 2.50 40.51 25.10
CA ILE A 229 2.03 40.66 23.71
C ILE A 229 2.48 39.41 22.93
N MET A 230 1.58 38.44 22.68
CA MET A 230 0.95 38.16 21.38
C MET A 230 1.91 37.77 20.24
N MET A 231 1.75 36.52 19.76
CA MET A 231 2.11 35.99 18.43
C MET A 231 3.63 35.98 18.13
N GLU A 232 4.23 35.00 17.45
CA GLU A 232 3.93 34.56 16.08
C GLU A 232 4.76 33.28 15.80
N ASP A 233 4.26 32.42 14.93
CA ASP A 233 4.97 31.26 14.39
C ASP A 233 6.17 31.71 13.53
N ASP A 234 7.39 31.52 14.03
CA ASP A 234 8.59 31.85 13.24
C ASP A 234 9.08 30.64 12.43
N GLU A 235 8.64 30.63 11.17
CA GLU A 235 9.03 29.81 10.01
C GLU A 235 10.52 29.97 9.60
N GLU A 236 11.41 30.45 10.48
CA GLU A 236 12.76 30.86 10.10
C GLU A 236 13.84 29.76 10.27
N LEU A 237 13.54 28.64 10.91
CA LEU A 237 14.48 27.51 11.03
C LEU A 237 14.46 26.57 9.80
N GLU A 238 13.38 26.54 9.02
CA GLU A 238 13.28 25.72 7.80
C GLU A 238 14.00 26.35 6.59
N LYS A 239 14.16 27.68 6.59
CA LYS A 239 14.85 28.41 5.51
C LYS A 239 16.37 28.25 5.54
N ALA A 240 16.93 27.77 6.66
CA ALA A 240 18.37 27.61 6.87
C ALA A 240 18.95 26.28 6.34
N MET A 241 18.12 25.37 5.79
CA MET A 241 18.58 24.09 5.22
C MET A 241 18.57 24.02 3.68
N GLN A 242 18.34 25.13 2.98
CA GLN A 242 18.29 25.19 1.51
C GLN A 242 19.17 26.30 0.91
N SER A 243 20.48 26.25 1.14
CA SER A 243 21.44 26.81 0.17
C SER A 243 22.85 26.33 0.47
N ILE A 244 23.38 25.39 -0.33
CA ILE A 244 24.72 25.50 -0.93
C ILE A 244 24.68 24.65 -2.20
N SER A 245 24.53 25.31 -3.34
CA SER A 245 25.26 24.96 -4.55
C SER A 245 26.10 26.17 -4.92
N PRO A 246 27.31 25.97 -5.46
CA PRO A 246 27.75 26.82 -6.55
C PRO A 246 28.12 25.97 -7.78
N ALA A 247 27.60 26.43 -8.90
CA ALA A 247 27.96 25.99 -10.25
C ALA A 247 29.16 26.79 -10.79
N LYS A 248 29.63 26.34 -11.98
CA LYS A 248 30.47 27.00 -13.01
C LYS A 248 31.96 26.63 -12.98
N GLU A 249 32.68 26.40 -14.08
CA GLU A 249 32.41 26.45 -15.54
C GLU A 249 33.60 25.78 -16.27
N LEU A 250 33.35 25.16 -17.46
CA LEU A 250 34.15 25.07 -18.71
C LEU A 250 35.68 24.76 -18.65
N GLN A 251 36.34 23.92 -19.50
CA GLN A 251 36.16 23.61 -20.92
C GLN A 251 37.19 22.52 -21.39
N SER A 252 36.96 21.91 -22.57
CA SER A 252 37.95 21.29 -23.51
C SER A 252 38.36 19.80 -23.25
N LEU A 253 38.43 18.81 -24.17
CA LEU A 253 38.43 18.66 -25.65
C LEU A 253 38.08 17.19 -26.08
N VAL A 254 37.25 17.03 -27.14
CA VAL A 254 37.26 16.08 -28.31
C VAL A 254 37.33 14.51 -28.14
N PRO A 255 36.63 13.67 -28.99
CA PRO A 255 36.39 12.22 -28.81
C PRO A 255 37.27 11.30 -29.71
N PRO A 256 37.19 9.94 -29.66
CA PRO A 256 36.28 9.19 -30.58
C PRO A 256 35.80 7.76 -30.18
N ARG A 257 34.69 7.37 -30.83
CA ARG A 257 34.21 6.06 -31.37
C ARG A 257 33.93 4.79 -30.50
N PRO A 258 32.98 3.94 -30.97
CA PRO A 258 32.38 2.83 -30.24
C PRO A 258 33.09 1.49 -30.51
N THR A 259 32.97 0.54 -29.58
CA THR A 259 33.29 -0.87 -29.83
C THR A 259 32.10 -1.78 -29.60
N VAL A 260 31.80 -2.53 -30.65
CA VAL A 260 30.88 -3.66 -30.75
C VAL A 260 31.44 -4.86 -30.00
N LYS A 261 30.62 -5.57 -29.22
CA LYS A 261 30.81 -6.99 -28.87
C LYS A 261 29.43 -7.67 -28.89
N LYS A 262 29.07 -8.29 -30.00
CA LYS A 262 29.15 -9.73 -30.33
C LYS A 262 28.38 -10.64 -29.38
N SER A 263 27.41 -11.31 -30.01
CA SER A 263 26.51 -12.37 -29.59
C SER A 263 27.23 -13.68 -29.24
N VAL A 264 26.62 -14.44 -28.32
CA VAL A 264 26.87 -15.86 -28.02
C VAL A 264 25.49 -16.53 -27.79
N PRO A 265 25.29 -17.81 -28.21
CA PRO A 265 24.07 -18.26 -28.88
C PRO A 265 23.00 -18.87 -27.97
N LEU A 266 21.78 -18.90 -28.49
CA LEU A 266 20.58 -19.49 -27.89
C LEU A 266 20.65 -21.03 -27.86
N PRO A 267 20.17 -21.68 -26.78
CA PRO A 267 20.06 -23.13 -26.69
C PRO A 267 18.95 -23.70 -27.60
N PRO A 268 19.09 -24.94 -28.09
CA PRO A 268 18.25 -25.54 -29.14
C PRO A 268 16.80 -25.93 -28.73
N GLU A 269 16.29 -25.49 -27.58
CA GLU A 269 14.95 -25.88 -27.09
C GLU A 269 13.81 -24.93 -27.52
N LEU A 270 14.09 -23.91 -28.32
CA LEU A 270 13.11 -22.93 -28.80
C LEU A 270 12.97 -22.91 -30.34
N GLN A 271 12.92 -24.07 -30.99
CA GLN A 271 12.64 -24.17 -32.43
C GLN A 271 11.16 -24.48 -32.78
N PHE A 272 10.25 -24.51 -31.81
CA PHE A 272 8.86 -24.95 -32.08
C PHE A 272 7.80 -23.85 -32.20
N LEU A 273 8.16 -22.56 -32.12
CA LEU A 273 7.16 -21.49 -32.20
C LEU A 273 7.59 -20.27 -33.03
N VAL A 274 8.17 -20.50 -34.21
CA VAL A 274 8.33 -19.47 -35.26
C VAL A 274 8.00 -20.09 -36.61
N LYS A 275 6.70 -20.30 -36.86
CA LYS A 275 6.19 -20.61 -38.20
C LYS A 275 4.74 -20.16 -38.32
N GLU A 276 4.52 -18.86 -38.28
CA GLU A 276 3.51 -18.18 -39.11
C GLU A 276 3.64 -16.67 -38.93
N LEU A 277 3.31 -15.92 -39.97
CA LEU A 277 3.56 -14.50 -40.22
C LEU A 277 4.88 -14.19 -40.95
N ALA A 278 4.98 -14.71 -42.18
CA ALA A 278 5.69 -14.01 -43.25
C ALA A 278 4.65 -13.33 -44.16
N ILE A 279 4.60 -12.01 -44.07
CA ILE A 279 3.95 -11.12 -45.04
C ILE A 279 4.84 -11.11 -46.30
N PRO A 280 4.33 -11.41 -47.51
CA PRO A 280 5.15 -11.30 -48.71
C PRO A 280 5.16 -9.85 -49.24
N GLN A 281 6.35 -9.26 -49.31
CA GLN A 281 6.62 -8.09 -50.15
C GLN A 281 6.77 -8.55 -51.61
N GLN A 282 6.08 -7.87 -52.52
CA GLN A 282 6.26 -8.01 -53.97
C GLN A 282 7.48 -7.21 -54.43
N THR A 283 8.31 -7.84 -55.28
CA THR A 283 9.34 -7.19 -56.12
C THR A 283 8.84 -7.10 -57.57
N GLU A 284 9.13 -5.99 -58.22
CA GLU A 284 8.86 -5.72 -59.64
C GLU A 284 9.63 -6.67 -60.60
N GLY A 285 9.05 -6.93 -61.79
CA GLY A 285 9.80 -7.49 -62.92
C GLY A 285 9.01 -8.28 -63.99
N THR A 286 8.20 -7.60 -64.80
CA THR A 286 8.11 -7.74 -66.28
C THR A 286 7.53 -9.02 -66.95
N VAL A 287 6.29 -8.86 -67.46
CA VAL A 287 5.68 -9.30 -68.75
C VAL A 287 5.42 -10.81 -69.00
N SER A 288 4.14 -11.19 -69.09
CA SER A 288 3.48 -11.57 -70.37
C SER A 288 1.96 -11.75 -70.21
N ALA A 289 1.26 -11.61 -71.32
CA ALA A 289 -0.15 -11.31 -71.51
C ALA A 289 -1.15 -12.48 -71.35
N LEU A 290 -2.45 -12.14 -71.52
CA LEU A 290 -3.69 -12.94 -71.53
C LEU A 290 -4.33 -13.01 -70.14
N GLY A 291 -5.53 -12.48 -69.85
CA GLY A 291 -6.66 -12.06 -70.65
C GLY A 291 -7.94 -12.44 -69.86
N ILE A 292 -9.03 -11.67 -70.08
CA ILE A 292 -10.43 -12.03 -69.81
C ILE A 292 -11.07 -11.52 -68.50
N ALA A 293 -11.80 -10.41 -68.67
CA ALA A 293 -13.20 -10.08 -68.30
C ALA A 293 -13.71 -10.35 -66.86
N VAL A 294 -14.04 -9.30 -66.08
CA VAL A 294 -15.35 -8.59 -65.98
C VAL A 294 -16.49 -9.49 -65.46
N ARG A 295 -17.02 -9.19 -64.26
CA ARG A 295 -18.39 -8.67 -64.04
C ARG A 295 -18.72 -8.41 -62.56
N HIS A 296 -19.18 -7.19 -62.31
CA HIS A 296 -19.95 -6.72 -61.16
C HIS A 296 -21.35 -7.35 -61.12
N SER A 297 -21.89 -7.57 -59.91
CA SER A 297 -23.26 -7.19 -59.50
C SER A 297 -23.36 -7.29 -57.97
N GLU A 298 -23.48 -6.24 -57.15
CA GLU A 298 -24.62 -5.32 -56.93
C GLU A 298 -25.92 -5.94 -56.37
N PHE A 299 -26.37 -5.32 -55.25
CA PHE A 299 -27.72 -5.18 -54.69
C PHE A 299 -28.51 -6.42 -54.19
N ARG A 300 -28.93 -6.39 -52.90
CA ARG A 300 -30.26 -5.85 -52.53
C ARG A 300 -30.48 -5.79 -51.01
N THR A 301 -30.90 -4.62 -50.57
CA THR A 301 -31.63 -4.35 -49.32
C THR A 301 -33.06 -4.89 -49.42
N PHE A 302 -33.63 -5.34 -48.30
CA PHE A 302 -35.08 -5.47 -48.14
C PHE A 302 -35.52 -4.94 -46.77
N THR A 303 -36.34 -3.90 -46.84
CA THR A 303 -37.22 -3.34 -45.82
C THR A 303 -38.61 -3.98 -45.95
N THR A 304 -39.27 -4.30 -44.83
CA THR A 304 -40.73 -4.41 -44.66
C THR A 304 -41.00 -4.21 -43.16
N GLU A 305 -41.45 -3.07 -42.66
CA GLU A 305 -42.80 -2.48 -42.64
C GLU A 305 -43.88 -3.25 -41.85
N SER A 306 -44.65 -2.46 -41.11
CA SER A 306 -45.55 -2.74 -40.00
C SER A 306 -46.84 -3.48 -40.35
N THR A 307 -47.41 -4.17 -39.37
CA THR A 307 -48.83 -4.02 -38.95
C THR A 307 -48.92 -4.38 -37.47
#